data_AF-A0A367WN05-F1
#
_entry.id   AF-A0A367WN05-F1
#
_cell.length_a   1.000
_cell.length_b   1.000
_cell.length_c   1.000
_cell.angle_alpha   90.00
_cell.angle_beta   90.00
_cell.angle_gamma   90.00
#
_symmetry.space_group_name_H-M   'P 1'
#
loop_
_entity.id
_entity.type
_entity.pdbx_description
1 polymer ?
#
loop_
_entity_poly.entity_id
_entity_poly.type
_entity_poly.pdbx_seq_one_letter_code
_entity_poly.pdbx_strand_id
1 'polypeptide(L)'
;MDFAEHNYADAAVDLAEQLDDVPLMIADVVLDDVRRYLWLRQFSGASKQALILGMTTEETEQAIQIANSLDGSVTLNEAEEIIHEARAIMWGATFSQIPRSHFAKSILANAGKKGESVH
;
A
#
# COMPACT_ATOMS: atom_id res chain seq x y z
N MET A 1 -4.53 -13.70 -24.09
CA MET A 1 -3.80 -12.60 -23.45
C MET A 1 -3.56 -13.10 -22.05
N ASP A 2 -2.34 -13.53 -21.76
CA ASP A 2 -1.99 -14.08 -20.46
C ASP A 2 -2.21 -13.02 -19.39
N PHE A 3 -3.06 -13.35 -18.41
CA PHE A 3 -3.06 -12.67 -17.12
C PHE A 3 -1.72 -12.99 -16.48
N ALA A 4 -0.70 -12.21 -16.79
CA ALA A 4 0.48 -12.15 -15.94
C ALA A 4 -0.05 -11.80 -14.55
N GLU A 5 -0.02 -12.77 -13.64
CA GLU A 5 -0.20 -12.59 -12.21
C GLU A 5 0.79 -11.51 -11.79
N HIS A 6 0.36 -10.25 -11.85
CA HIS A 6 1.13 -9.13 -11.34
C HIS A 6 1.07 -9.32 -9.84
N ASN A 7 2.10 -9.96 -9.30
CA ASN A 7 2.23 -10.16 -7.88
C ASN A 7 2.58 -8.80 -7.28
N TYR A 8 1.54 -8.01 -6.97
CA TYR A 8 1.67 -6.70 -6.30
C TYR A 8 2.29 -6.82 -4.91
N ALA A 9 2.52 -8.06 -4.44
CA ALA A 9 3.06 -8.37 -3.14
C ALA A 9 4.40 -7.69 -2.86
N ASP A 10 5.31 -7.55 -3.83
CA ASP A 10 6.60 -6.86 -3.58
C ASP A 10 6.36 -5.37 -3.26
N ALA A 11 5.55 -4.68 -4.06
CA ALA A 11 5.20 -3.28 -3.83
C ALA A 11 4.37 -3.08 -2.55
N ALA A 12 3.49 -4.03 -2.23
CA ALA A 12 2.71 -4.04 -1.01
C ALA A 12 3.57 -4.26 0.25
N VAL A 13 4.59 -5.13 0.15
CA VAL A 13 5.61 -5.34 1.19
C VAL A 13 6.42 -4.07 1.41
N ASP A 14 6.94 -3.46 0.34
CA ASP A 14 7.72 -2.22 0.43
C ASP A 14 6.89 -1.08 1.05
N LEU A 15 5.60 -1.00 0.72
CA LEU A 15 4.68 -0.03 1.30
C LEU A 15 4.41 -0.31 2.79
N ALA A 16 4.21 -1.57 3.17
CA ALA A 16 4.01 -1.95 4.57
C ALA A 16 5.28 -1.71 5.42
N GLU A 17 6.47 -1.92 4.86
CA GLU A 17 7.75 -1.65 5.53
C GLU A 17 8.00 -0.14 5.69
N GLN A 18 7.63 0.70 4.73
CA GLN A 18 7.69 2.17 4.86
C GLN A 18 6.83 2.70 6.02
N LEU A 19 5.80 1.96 6.40
CA LEU A 19 4.88 2.32 7.49
C LEU A 19 5.19 1.56 8.79
N ASP A 20 6.30 0.80 8.90
CA ASP A 20 6.56 -0.10 10.03
C ASP A 20 6.60 0.61 11.40
N ASP A 21 7.22 1.79 11.45
CA ASP A 21 7.31 2.61 12.68
C ASP A 21 6.04 3.44 12.97
N VAL A 22 5.06 3.41 12.06
CA VAL A 22 3.81 4.18 12.19
C VAL A 22 2.77 3.36 12.97
N PRO A 23 2.11 3.93 14.01
CA PRO A 23 1.01 3.27 14.70
C PRO A 23 -0.06 2.79 13.72
N LEU A 24 -0.56 1.56 13.89
CA LEU A 24 -1.45 0.90 12.90
C LEU A 24 -2.63 1.79 12.47
N MET A 25 -3.29 2.44 13.43
CA MET A 25 -4.44 3.32 13.15
C MET A 25 -4.05 4.52 12.29
N ILE A 26 -2.85 5.07 12.48
CA ILE A 26 -2.33 6.19 11.68
C ILE A 26 -1.93 5.71 10.29
N ALA A 27 -1.24 4.56 10.20
CA ALA A 27 -0.87 3.96 8.92
C ALA A 27 -2.11 3.64 8.06
N ASP A 28 -3.19 3.17 8.68
CA ASP A 28 -4.45 2.87 7.99
C ASP A 28 -5.12 4.11 7.40
N VAL A 29 -5.07 5.24 8.13
CA VAL A 29 -5.51 6.56 7.65
C VAL A 29 -4.64 7.03 6.48
N VAL A 30 -3.31 6.97 6.62
CA VAL A 30 -2.36 7.33 5.56
C VAL A 30 -2.66 6.57 4.26
N LEU A 31 -2.92 5.26 4.34
CA LEU A 31 -3.28 4.44 3.18
C LEU A 31 -4.61 4.86 2.53
N ASP A 32 -5.62 5.23 3.34
CA ASP A 32 -6.89 5.74 2.83
C ASP A 32 -6.71 7.08 2.11
N ASP A 33 -5.82 7.93 2.61
CA ASP A 33 -5.50 9.22 2.00
C ASP A 33 -4.64 9.11 0.75
N VAL A 34 -3.74 8.13 0.67
CA VAL A 34 -3.05 7.76 -0.58
C VAL A 34 -4.07 7.38 -1.65
N ARG A 35 -5.01 6.49 -1.33
CA ARG A 35 -6.08 6.08 -2.26
C ARG A 35 -6.89 7.28 -2.72
N ARG A 36 -7.29 8.14 -1.78
CA ARG A 36 -8.05 9.36 -2.08
C ARG A 36 -7.26 10.32 -2.98
N TYR A 37 -5.96 10.47 -2.74
CA TYR A 37 -5.08 11.32 -3.55
C TYR A 37 -5.02 10.84 -5.00
N LEU A 38 -4.76 9.55 -5.21
CA LEU A 38 -4.65 8.97 -6.55
C LEU A 38 -5.97 9.14 -7.33
N TRP A 39 -7.10 8.90 -6.67
CA TRP A 39 -8.42 9.10 -7.25
C TRP A 39 -8.68 10.58 -7.61
N LEU A 40 -8.46 11.50 -6.67
CA LEU A 40 -8.65 12.93 -6.90
C LEU A 40 -7.76 13.46 -8.04
N ARG A 41 -6.50 13.00 -8.10
CA ARG A 41 -5.56 13.39 -9.14
C ARG A 41 -6.01 12.93 -10.52
N GLN A 42 -6.49 11.70 -10.65
CA GLN A 42 -6.99 11.16 -11.92
C GLN A 42 -8.26 11.87 -12.41
N PHE A 43 -9.23 12.12 -11.53
CA PHE A 43 -10.56 12.56 -11.94
C PHE A 43 -10.80 14.06 -11.87
N SER A 44 -10.04 14.80 -11.05
CA SER A 44 -10.28 16.22 -10.82
C SER A 44 -9.09 17.13 -11.08
N GLY A 45 -7.89 16.58 -11.31
CA GLY A 45 -6.65 17.36 -11.37
C GLY A 45 -6.38 18.13 -10.08
N ALA A 46 -6.98 17.71 -8.95
CA ALA A 46 -6.93 18.46 -7.70
C ALA A 46 -5.50 18.68 -7.23
N SER A 47 -5.23 19.90 -6.75
CA SER A 47 -3.96 20.27 -6.17
C SER A 47 -3.82 19.69 -4.75
N LYS A 48 -2.57 19.57 -4.30
CA LYS A 48 -2.21 19.15 -2.93
C LYS A 48 -3.01 19.86 -1.82
N GLN A 49 -3.51 21.09 -2.07
CA GLN A 49 -4.31 21.85 -1.10
C GLN A 49 -5.68 21.23 -0.77
N ALA A 50 -6.28 20.42 -1.66
CA ALA A 50 -7.59 19.83 -1.40
C ALA A 50 -7.58 18.75 -0.30
N LEU A 51 -6.40 18.19 0.03
CA LEU A 51 -6.21 17.19 1.09
C LEU A 51 -5.86 17.80 2.46
N ILE A 52 -5.14 18.92 2.47
CA ILE A 52 -4.64 19.58 3.70
C ILE A 52 -5.80 20.03 4.63
N LEU A 53 -7.02 20.17 4.10
CA LEU A 53 -8.19 20.60 4.88
C LEU A 53 -8.70 19.55 5.90
N GLY A 54 -8.21 18.31 5.89
CA GLY A 54 -8.74 17.22 6.72
C GLY A 54 -7.77 16.50 7.66
N MET A 55 -6.47 16.78 7.63
CA MET A 55 -5.44 15.95 8.27
C MET A 55 -4.37 16.79 8.96
N THR A 56 -3.64 16.20 9.91
CA THR A 56 -2.44 16.84 10.46
C THR A 56 -1.35 16.93 9.39
N THR A 57 -0.46 17.91 9.49
CA THR A 57 0.51 18.24 8.44
C THR A 57 1.46 17.07 8.11
N GLU A 58 1.82 16.24 9.10
CA GLU A 58 2.81 15.16 8.93
C GLU A 58 2.25 13.93 8.20
N GLU A 59 1.05 13.47 8.60
CA GLU A 59 0.36 12.33 7.95
C GLU A 59 0.04 12.63 6.48
N THR A 60 -0.34 13.89 6.20
CA THR A 60 -0.62 14.37 4.84
C THR A 60 0.61 14.32 3.94
N GLU A 61 1.77 14.72 4.47
CA GLU A 61 3.02 14.73 3.71
C GLU A 61 3.47 13.31 3.37
N GLN A 62 3.36 12.38 4.32
CA GLN A 62 3.69 10.97 4.09
C GLN A 62 2.75 10.32 3.06
N ALA A 63 1.44 10.57 3.15
CA ALA A 63 0.47 10.09 2.17
C ALA A 63 0.78 10.62 0.76
N ILE A 64 1.13 11.91 0.63
CA ILE A 64 1.52 12.48 -0.65
C ILE A 64 2.82 11.86 -1.19
N GLN A 65 3.81 11.60 -0.35
CA GLN A 65 5.07 10.96 -0.76
C GLN A 65 4.82 9.55 -1.31
N ILE A 66 4.06 8.73 -0.58
CA ILE A 66 3.67 7.39 -1.00
C ILE A 66 2.85 7.44 -2.29
N ALA A 67 1.87 8.33 -2.38
CA ALA A 67 1.05 8.42 -3.58
C ALA A 67 1.87 8.83 -4.81
N ASN A 68 2.91 9.65 -4.65
CA ASN A 68 3.82 10.00 -5.76
C ASN A 68 4.77 8.86 -6.16
N SER A 69 5.05 7.88 -5.29
CA SER A 69 5.87 6.71 -5.67
C SER A 69 5.05 5.69 -6.47
N LEU A 70 3.74 5.64 -6.23
CA LEU A 70 2.78 4.82 -6.99
C LEU A 70 2.31 5.51 -8.28
N ASP A 71 2.25 6.84 -8.29
CA ASP A 71 1.78 7.60 -9.45
C ASP A 71 2.75 7.53 -10.63
N GLY A 72 2.24 7.12 -11.79
CA GLY A 72 3.01 7.00 -13.04
C GLY A 72 3.77 5.68 -13.22
N SER A 73 3.88 4.86 -12.16
CA SER A 73 4.46 3.51 -12.21
C SER A 73 3.39 2.41 -12.34
N VAL A 74 2.17 2.69 -11.88
CA VAL A 74 1.01 1.79 -11.93
C VAL A 74 -0.29 2.54 -12.26
N THR A 75 -1.28 1.81 -12.76
CA THR A 75 -2.66 2.29 -12.92
C THR A 75 -3.35 2.47 -11.56
N LEU A 76 -4.45 3.22 -11.51
CA LEU A 76 -5.20 3.40 -10.25
C LEU A 76 -5.67 2.07 -9.66
N ASN A 77 -6.16 1.14 -10.48
CA ASN A 77 -6.62 -0.16 -9.99
C ASN A 77 -5.46 -0.96 -9.38
N GLU A 78 -4.29 -0.95 -10.02
CA GLU A 78 -3.09 -1.59 -9.48
C GLU A 78 -2.63 -0.94 -8.17
N ALA A 79 -2.69 0.38 -8.08
CA ALA A 79 -2.40 1.08 -6.83
C ALA A 79 -3.38 0.74 -5.72
N GLU A 80 -4.68 0.59 -6.02
CA GLU A 80 -5.69 0.15 -5.04
C GLU A 80 -5.40 -1.27 -4.53
N GLU A 81 -5.00 -2.19 -5.41
CA GLU A 81 -4.60 -3.55 -5.01
C GLU A 81 -3.36 -3.52 -4.09
N ILE A 82 -2.33 -2.76 -4.46
CA ILE A 82 -1.11 -2.58 -3.62
C ILE A 82 -1.47 -2.05 -2.23
N ILE A 83 -2.33 -1.02 -2.16
CA ILE A 83 -2.76 -0.42 -0.89
C ILE A 83 -3.55 -1.44 -0.05
N HIS A 84 -4.42 -2.21 -0.68
CA HIS A 84 -5.23 -3.22 0.00
C HIS A 84 -4.38 -4.37 0.55
N GLU A 85 -3.40 -4.85 -0.23
CA GLU A 85 -2.44 -5.87 0.21
C GLU A 85 -1.54 -5.35 1.35
N ALA A 86 -1.03 -4.13 1.25
CA ALA A 86 -0.22 -3.50 2.30
C ALA A 86 -1.02 -3.40 3.61
N ARG A 87 -2.29 -2.98 3.53
CA ARG A 87 -3.20 -2.97 4.68
C ARG A 87 -3.34 -4.38 5.29
N ALA A 88 -3.57 -5.40 4.47
CA ALA A 88 -3.68 -6.78 4.95
C ALA A 88 -2.40 -7.26 5.65
N ILE A 89 -1.22 -6.91 5.14
CA ILE A 89 0.08 -7.18 5.78
C ILE A 89 0.16 -6.52 7.17
N MET A 90 -0.15 -5.22 7.27
CA MET A 90 -0.04 -4.49 8.54
C MET A 90 -0.99 -5.03 9.61
N TRP A 91 -2.24 -5.32 9.24
CA TRP A 91 -3.22 -5.91 10.15
C TRP A 91 -2.84 -7.34 10.53
N GLY A 92 -2.43 -8.17 9.56
CA GLY A 92 -2.01 -9.55 9.77
C GLY A 92 -0.82 -9.66 10.71
N ALA A 93 0.19 -8.82 10.52
CA ALA A 93 1.35 -8.70 11.41
C ALA A 93 0.94 -8.33 12.84
N THR A 94 0.04 -7.34 12.98
CA THR A 94 -0.44 -6.87 14.28
C THR A 94 -1.20 -7.96 15.04
N PHE A 95 -2.14 -8.64 14.39
CA PHE A 95 -2.90 -9.74 15.01
C PHE A 95 -2.04 -10.95 15.35
N SER A 96 -1.04 -11.23 14.51
CA SER A 96 -0.11 -12.34 14.73
C SER A 96 0.99 -12.01 15.74
N GLN A 97 1.10 -10.74 16.17
CA GLN A 97 2.18 -10.22 17.00
C GLN A 97 3.57 -10.49 16.42
N ILE A 98 3.68 -10.42 15.08
CA ILE A 98 4.92 -10.59 14.33
C ILE A 98 5.31 -9.22 13.77
N PRO A 99 6.60 -8.85 13.77
CA PRO A 99 7.05 -7.62 13.10
C PRO A 99 6.57 -7.56 11.64
N ARG A 100 6.16 -6.39 11.15
CA ARG A 100 5.52 -6.29 9.81
C ARG A 100 6.46 -6.75 8.72
N SER A 101 7.74 -6.38 8.78
CA SER A 101 8.79 -6.85 7.86
C SER A 101 8.94 -8.39 7.83
N HIS A 102 8.79 -9.07 8.98
CA HIS A 102 8.83 -10.53 9.03
C HIS A 102 7.56 -11.16 8.46
N PHE A 103 6.39 -10.59 8.76
CA PHE A 103 5.12 -11.05 8.22
C PHE A 103 5.06 -10.87 6.70
N ALA A 104 5.50 -9.71 6.20
CA ALA A 104 5.57 -9.38 4.78
C ALA A 104 6.44 -10.38 4.00
N LYS A 105 7.64 -10.71 4.52
CA LYS A 105 8.51 -11.76 3.96
C LYS A 105 7.85 -13.14 3.94
N SER A 106 7.02 -13.46 4.92
CA SER A 106 6.28 -14.73 4.96
C SER A 106 5.21 -14.81 3.87
N ILE A 107 4.58 -13.68 3.51
CA ILE A 107 3.63 -13.61 2.40
C ILE A 107 4.34 -13.84 1.07
N LEU A 108 5.46 -13.16 0.82
CA LEU A 108 6.25 -13.36 -0.40
C LEU A 108 6.74 -14.80 -0.56
N ALA A 109 7.25 -15.39 0.52
CA ALA A 109 7.71 -16.78 0.51
C ALA A 109 6.59 -17.79 0.21
N ASN A 110 5.34 -17.47 0.56
CA ASN A 110 4.18 -18.32 0.30
C ASN A 110 3.56 -18.07 -1.08
N ALA A 111 3.62 -16.84 -1.59
CA ALA A 111 3.22 -16.52 -2.96
C ALA A 111 4.10 -17.27 -3.99
N GLY A 112 5.42 -17.29 -3.77
CA GLY A 112 6.35 -18.04 -4.64
C GLY A 112 6.13 -19.56 -4.65
N LYS A 113 5.70 -20.15 -3.53
CA LYS A 113 5.43 -21.60 -3.42
C LYS A 113 4.15 -22.04 -4.12
N LYS A 114 3.14 -21.17 -4.27
CA LYS A 114 1.90 -21.50 -4.99
C LYS A 114 2.12 -21.68 -6.49
N GLY A 115 3.16 -21.06 -7.06
CA GLY A 115 3.58 -21.29 -8.44
C GLY A 115 4.31 -22.62 -8.67
N GLU A 116 4.79 -23.27 -7.60
CA GLU A 116 5.57 -24.52 -7.68
C GLU A 116 4.75 -25.79 -7.39
N SER A 117 3.47 -25.67 -7.03
CA SER A 117 2.63 -26.84 -6.69
C SER A 117 1.75 -27.31 -7.85
N VAL A 118 2.35 -27.84 -8.92
CA VAL A 118 1.73 -28.88 -9.77
C VAL A 118 2.81 -29.82 -10.32
N HIS A 119 3.13 -30.88 -9.58
CA HIS A 119 3.68 -32.12 -10.13
C HIS A 119 3.21 -33.32 -9.32
#